data_AF-A0A699YMM4-F1
#
_entry.id   AF-A0A699YMM4-F1
#
_cell.length_a   1.000
_cell.length_b   1.000
_cell.length_c   1.000
_cell.angle_alpha   90.00
_cell.angle_beta   90.00
_cell.angle_gamma   90.00
#
_symmetry.space_group_name_H-M   'P 1'
#
loop_
_entity.id
_entity.type
_entity.pdbx_description
1 polymer ?
#
loop_
_entity_poly.entity_id
_entity_poly.type
_entity_poly.pdbx_seq_one_letter_code
_entity_poly.pdbx_strand_id
1 'polypeptide(L)'
;MAGHMGWSLWLVISPAYDRHSKQRYAEVADMLGLGGTTEDEKIILLIEAVEDLKRQVNIPDNLREIIGAEREAEYMASLDHMAEDAFDDQCTGANPRYPLISDLKQ
;
A
#
# COMPACT_ATOMS: atom_id res chain seq x y z
N MET A 1 -22.70 4.85 -6.29
CA MET A 1 -22.30 4.73 -4.88
C MET A 1 -20.79 4.55 -4.78
N ALA A 2 -20.02 5.50 -5.35
CA ALA A 2 -18.57 5.52 -5.29
C ALA A 2 -18.18 6.77 -4.50
N GLY A 3 -18.24 6.68 -3.18
CA GLY A 3 -17.87 7.74 -2.27
C GLY A 3 -17.28 7.08 -1.03
N HIS A 4 -15.99 7.30 -0.80
CA HIS A 4 -15.17 6.74 0.28
C HIS A 4 -14.55 5.35 0.07
N MET A 5 -13.99 5.07 -1.12
CA MET A 5 -12.78 4.23 -1.10
C MET A 5 -11.62 5.15 -0.73
N GLY A 6 -11.02 4.93 0.45
CA GLY A 6 -9.80 5.62 0.85
C GLY A 6 -8.72 5.45 -0.21
N TRP A 7 -7.82 6.44 -0.35
CA TRP A 7 -6.78 6.46 -1.38
C TRP A 7 -5.95 5.15 -1.45
N SER A 8 -5.68 4.53 -0.29
CA SER A 8 -4.99 3.24 -0.17
C SER A 8 -5.73 2.08 -0.83
N LEU A 9 -7.08 2.03 -0.74
CA LEU A 9 -7.88 1.02 -1.44
C LEU A 9 -7.86 1.26 -2.96
N TRP A 10 -7.92 2.52 -3.39
CA TRP A 10 -7.96 2.84 -4.82
C TRP A 10 -6.67 2.46 -5.54
N LEU A 11 -5.51 2.61 -4.89
CA LEU A 11 -4.20 2.28 -5.45
C LEU A 11 -4.06 0.80 -5.81
N VAL A 12 -4.60 -0.12 -4.99
CA VAL A 12 -4.51 -1.58 -5.23
C VAL A 12 -5.57 -2.05 -6.23
N ILE A 13 -6.73 -1.38 -6.26
CA ILE A 13 -7.86 -1.73 -7.15
C ILE A 13 -7.75 -1.01 -8.52
N SER A 14 -6.83 -0.06 -8.67
CA SER A 14 -6.62 0.71 -9.89
C SER A 14 -6.26 -0.16 -11.11
N PRO A 15 -6.66 0.23 -12.34
CA PRO A 15 -6.24 -0.41 -13.59
C PRO A 15 -4.72 -0.43 -13.82
N ALA A 16 -3.96 0.35 -13.05
CA ALA A 16 -2.50 0.36 -13.09
C ALA A 16 -1.86 -0.93 -12.53
N TYR A 17 -2.60 -1.74 -11.78
CA TYR A 17 -2.16 -3.10 -11.43
C TYR A 17 -2.51 -4.05 -12.56
N ASP A 18 -1.51 -4.79 -13.03
CA ASP A 18 -1.76 -5.85 -14.01
C ASP A 18 -2.72 -6.90 -13.42
N ARG A 19 -3.52 -7.51 -14.29
CA ARG A 19 -4.56 -8.48 -13.90
C ARG A 19 -4.01 -9.67 -13.11
N HIS A 20 -2.79 -10.12 -13.44
CA HIS A 20 -2.16 -11.26 -12.79
C HIS A 20 -1.77 -10.92 -11.34
N SER A 21 -1.31 -9.70 -11.07
CA SER A 21 -1.02 -9.23 -9.71
C SER A 21 -2.26 -9.17 -8.83
N LYS A 22 -3.38 -8.65 -9.34
CA LYS A 22 -4.67 -8.68 -8.62
C LYS A 22 -5.10 -10.10 -8.25
N GLN A 23 -4.98 -11.02 -9.20
CA GLN A 23 -5.30 -12.44 -8.99
C GLN A 23 -4.47 -13.04 -7.86
N ARG A 24 -3.16 -12.77 -7.83
CA ARG A 24 -2.28 -13.27 -6.76
C ARG A 24 -2.65 -12.74 -5.38
N TYR A 25 -3.05 -11.47 -5.26
CA TYR A 25 -3.54 -10.94 -3.98
C TYR A 25 -4.88 -11.58 -3.58
N ALA A 26 -5.79 -11.81 -4.52
CA ALA A 26 -7.04 -12.52 -4.26
C ALA A 26 -6.80 -13.99 -3.83
N GLU A 27 -5.83 -14.67 -4.42
CA GLU A 27 -5.42 -16.02 -4.01
C GLU A 27 -4.88 -16.06 -2.58
N VAL A 28 -4.13 -15.03 -2.14
CA VAL A 28 -3.68 -14.92 -0.75
C VAL A 28 -4.88 -14.77 0.20
N ALA A 29 -5.89 -13.98 -0.18
CA ALA A 29 -7.11 -13.86 0.62
C ALA A 29 -7.86 -15.20 0.73
N ASP A 30 -7.91 -15.99 -0.35
CA ASP A 30 -8.49 -17.34 -0.36
C ASP A 30 -7.72 -18.31 0.54
N MET A 31 -6.38 -18.30 0.47
CA MET A 31 -5.52 -19.13 1.32
C MET A 31 -5.70 -18.84 2.81
N LEU A 32 -5.96 -17.57 3.15
CA LEU A 32 -6.23 -17.12 4.52
C LEU A 32 -7.70 -17.29 4.95
N GLY A 33 -8.59 -17.66 4.02
CA GLY A 33 -10.01 -17.87 4.31
C GLY A 33 -10.79 -16.59 4.64
N LEU A 34 -10.39 -15.45 4.07
CA LEU A 34 -10.97 -14.15 4.39
C LEU A 34 -12.38 -13.93 3.78
N GLY A 35 -12.76 -14.74 2.78
CA GLY A 35 -14.05 -14.62 2.08
C GLY A 35 -13.97 -13.75 0.83
N GLY A 36 -15.08 -13.13 0.43
CA GLY A 36 -15.20 -12.32 -0.79
C GLY A 36 -15.57 -13.12 -2.04
N THR A 37 -16.31 -12.49 -2.95
CA THR A 37 -16.83 -13.12 -4.18
C THR A 37 -16.11 -12.67 -5.44
N THR A 38 -15.57 -11.44 -5.43
CA THR A 38 -14.78 -10.86 -6.54
C THR A 38 -13.32 -10.68 -6.14
N GLU A 39 -12.41 -10.57 -7.12
CA GLU A 39 -11.00 -10.28 -6.88
C GLU A 39 -10.82 -8.98 -6.07
N ASP A 40 -11.56 -7.92 -6.41
CA ASP A 40 -11.49 -6.64 -5.71
C ASP A 40 -12.00 -6.74 -4.26
N GLU A 41 -13.11 -7.45 -4.00
CA GLU A 41 -13.58 -7.71 -2.63
C GLU A 41 -12.55 -8.47 -1.79
N LYS A 42 -11.92 -9.49 -2.38
CA LYS A 42 -10.88 -10.29 -1.73
C LYS A 42 -9.66 -9.44 -1.37
N ILE A 43 -9.23 -8.57 -2.27
CA ILE A 43 -8.13 -7.63 -2.03
C ILE A 43 -8.47 -6.67 -0.87
N ILE A 44 -9.70 -6.15 -0.83
CA ILE A 44 -10.14 -5.27 0.26
C ILE A 44 -10.07 -6.00 1.61
N LEU A 45 -10.60 -7.22 1.68
CA LEU A 45 -10.56 -8.03 2.89
C LEU A 45 -9.11 -8.36 3.33
N LEU A 46 -8.21 -8.58 2.37
CA LEU A 46 -6.78 -8.76 2.65
C LEU A 46 -6.14 -7.50 3.24
N ILE A 47 -6.44 -6.32 2.69
CA ILE A 47 -5.95 -5.03 3.23
C ILE A 47 -6.46 -4.84 4.66
N GLU A 48 -7.75 -5.09 4.90
CA GLU A 48 -8.36 -4.98 6.23
C GLU A 48 -7.69 -5.93 7.24
N ALA A 49 -7.43 -7.18 6.85
CA ALA A 49 -6.75 -8.16 7.69
C ALA A 49 -5.31 -7.73 8.06
N VAL A 50 -4.57 -7.11 7.12
CA VAL A 50 -3.22 -6.58 7.39
C VAL A 50 -3.29 -5.38 8.35
N GLU A 51 -4.25 -4.48 8.17
CA GLU A 51 -4.45 -3.33 9.07
C GLU A 51 -4.88 -3.77 10.47
N ASP A 52 -5.75 -4.78 10.58
CA ASP A 52 -6.11 -5.40 11.86
C ASP A 52 -4.91 -6.04 12.54
N LEU A 53 -4.05 -6.73 11.78
CA LEU A 53 -2.83 -7.32 12.32
C LEU A 53 -1.89 -6.24 12.87
N LYS A 54 -1.66 -5.15 12.11
CA LYS A 54 -0.85 -4.01 12.55
C LYS A 54 -1.33 -3.46 13.90
N ARG A 55 -2.64 -3.26 14.06
CA ARG A 55 -3.24 -2.82 15.33
C ARG A 55 -3.02 -3.82 16.46
N GLN A 56 -3.21 -5.12 16.21
CA GLN A 56 -3.03 -6.17 17.23
C GLN A 56 -1.59 -6.24 17.77
N VAL A 57 -0.61 -5.93 16.93
CA VAL A 57 0.81 -5.90 17.32
C VAL A 57 1.31 -4.49 17.67
N ASN A 58 0.41 -3.53 17.85
CA ASN A 58 0.71 -2.15 18.25
C ASN A 58 1.68 -1.41 17.30
N ILE A 59 1.57 -1.63 15.99
CA ILE A 59 2.25 -0.80 14.98
C ILE A 59 1.48 0.52 14.84
N PRO A 60 2.14 1.69 14.93
CA PRO A 60 1.50 2.99 14.72
C PRO A 60 0.84 3.11 13.34
N ASP A 61 -0.25 3.87 13.26
CA ASP A 61 -1.07 3.95 12.04
C ASP A 61 -0.40 4.78 10.94
N ASN A 62 0.53 5.66 11.30
CA ASN A 62 1.20 6.56 10.37
C ASN A 62 2.65 6.87 10.80
N LEU A 63 3.45 7.36 9.84
CA LEU A 63 4.85 7.71 10.09
C LEU A 63 5.02 8.84 11.11
N ARG A 64 4.08 9.79 11.20
CA ARG A 64 4.17 10.92 12.15
C ARG A 64 4.17 10.46 13.61
N GLU A 65 3.43 9.41 13.94
CA GLU A 65 3.47 8.79 15.27
C GLU A 65 4.80 8.10 15.58
N ILE A 66 5.56 7.72 14.55
CA ILE A 66 6.89 7.09 14.69
C ILE A 66 8.00 8.14 14.81
N ILE A 67 8.00 9.14 13.92
CA ILE A 67 9.10 10.12 13.84
C ILE A 67 8.91 11.34 14.74
N GLY A 68 7.68 11.59 15.21
CA GLY A 68 7.32 12.79 15.97
C GLY A 68 6.90 13.98 15.09
N ALA A 69 6.00 14.81 15.60
CA ALA A 69 5.46 15.97 14.87
C ALA A 69 6.54 17.05 14.60
N GLU A 70 7.54 17.12 15.47
CA GLU A 70 8.66 18.05 15.36
C GLU A 70 9.58 17.76 14.16
N ARG A 71 9.57 16.53 13.66
CA ARG A 71 10.38 16.10 12.51
C ARG A 71 9.62 16.15 11.18
N GLU A 72 8.36 16.59 11.18
CA GLU A 72 7.53 16.65 9.97
C GLU A 72 8.17 17.52 8.88
N ALA A 73 8.75 18.67 9.26
CA ALA A 73 9.44 19.54 8.30
C ALA A 73 10.70 18.91 7.70
N GLU A 74 11.47 18.17 8.50
CA GLU A 74 12.66 17.44 8.05
C GLU A 74 12.25 16.32 7.08
N TYR A 75 11.22 15.54 7.43
CA TYR A 75 10.67 14.49 6.57
C TYR A 75 10.18 15.04 5.23
N MET A 76 9.39 16.13 5.25
CA MET A 76 8.90 16.75 4.02
C MET A 76 10.03 17.28 3.13
N ALA A 77 11.11 17.77 3.74
CA ALA A 77 12.29 18.23 3.01
C ALA A 77 13.11 17.07 2.41
N SER A 78 13.05 15.86 2.98
CA SER A 78 13.77 14.68 2.47
C SER A 78 12.97 13.84 1.47
N LEU A 79 11.67 14.10 1.29
CA LEU A 79 10.78 13.27 0.47
C LEU A 79 11.25 13.08 -0.97
N ASP A 80 11.77 14.14 -1.61
CA ASP A 80 12.26 14.05 -3.00
C ASP A 80 13.44 13.07 -3.10
N HIS A 81 14.43 13.22 -2.23
CA HIS A 81 15.60 12.35 -2.19
C HIS A 81 15.22 10.90 -1.83
N MET A 82 14.32 10.73 -0.86
CA MET A 82 13.85 9.39 -0.48
C MET A 82 13.13 8.67 -1.62
N ALA A 83 12.35 9.39 -2.43
CA ALA A 83 11.65 8.81 -3.58
C ALA A 83 12.62 8.41 -4.71
N GLU A 84 13.68 9.19 -4.92
CA GLU A 84 14.78 8.83 -5.84
C GLU A 84 15.53 7.59 -5.35
N ASP A 85 15.94 7.57 -4.07
CA ASP A 85 16.61 6.41 -3.46
C ASP A 85 15.75 5.14 -3.55
N ALA A 86 14.45 5.25 -3.29
CA ALA A 86 13.51 4.14 -3.40
C ALA A 86 13.34 3.66 -4.84
N PHE A 87 13.40 4.56 -5.83
CA PHE A 87 13.35 4.18 -7.24
C PHE A 87 14.59 3.40 -7.67
N ASP A 88 15.77 3.82 -7.19
CA ASP A 88 17.06 3.20 -7.51
C ASP A 88 17.38 1.93 -6.69
N ASP A 89 16.54 1.59 -5.72
CA ASP A 89 16.68 0.35 -4.94
C ASP A 89 16.52 -0.89 -5.83
N GLN A 90 17.41 -1.87 -5.65
CA GLN A 90 17.43 -3.10 -6.46
C GLN A 90 16.14 -3.92 -6.34
N CYS A 91 15.38 -3.75 -5.25
CA CYS A 91 14.10 -4.41 -5.05
C CYS A 91 12.99 -3.83 -5.93
N THR A 92 13.07 -2.55 -6.30
CA THR A 92 12.00 -1.83 -7.01
C THR A 92 11.74 -2.39 -8.40
N GLY A 93 12.78 -2.89 -9.08
CA GLY A 93 12.64 -3.55 -10.38
C GLY A 93 11.78 -4.82 -10.35
N ALA A 94 11.58 -5.44 -9.19
CA ALA A 94 10.74 -6.62 -9.02
C ALA A 94 9.28 -6.28 -8.63
N ASN A 95 8.96 -5.01 -8.37
CA ASN A 95 7.60 -4.61 -8.04
C ASN A 95 6.68 -4.78 -9.27
N PRO A 96 5.53 -5.49 -9.15
CA PRO A 96 4.65 -5.74 -10.29
C PRO A 96 4.09 -4.48 -10.95
N ARG A 97 4.05 -3.36 -10.20
CA ARG A 97 3.78 -2.04 -10.74
C ARG A 97 5.08 -1.24 -10.75
N TYR A 98 5.70 -1.08 -11.91
CA TYR A 98 6.88 -0.24 -12.03
C TYR A 98 6.52 1.22 -11.67
N PRO A 99 7.05 1.80 -10.58
CA PRO A 99 6.59 3.08 -10.10
C PRO A 99 7.29 4.24 -10.83
N LEU A 100 6.64 5.39 -10.89
CA LEU A 100 7.32 6.66 -11.11
C LEU A 100 7.83 7.20 -9.76
N ILE A 101 8.87 8.03 -9.74
CA ILE A 101 9.33 8.72 -8.52
C ILE A 101 8.18 9.50 -7.87
N SER A 102 7.32 10.13 -8.68
CA SER A 102 6.12 10.82 -8.20
C SER A 102 5.10 9.90 -7.52
N ASP A 103 5.01 8.63 -7.95
CA ASP A 103 4.11 7.65 -7.33
C ASP A 103 4.64 7.22 -5.95
N LEU A 104 5.97 7.18 -5.78
CA LEU A 104 6.61 6.84 -4.50
C LEU A 104 6.54 8.00 -3.49
N LYS A 105 6.55 9.25 -3.98
CA LYS A 105 6.50 10.45 -3.13
C LYS A 105 5.09 10.74 -2.57
N GLN A 106 4.04 10.33 -3.28
CA GLN A 106 2.64 10.68 -2.99
C GLN A 106 2.11 10.02 -1.72
#